data_AF-A0A355XX18-F1
#
_entry.id   AF-A0A355XX18-F1
#
_cell.length_a   1.000
_cell.length_b   1.000
_cell.length_c   1.000
_cell.angle_alpha   90.00
_cell.angle_beta   90.00
_cell.angle_gamma   90.00
#
_symmetry.space_group_name_H-M   'P 1'
#
loop_
_entity.id
_entity.type
_entity.pdbx_description
1 polymer ?
#
loop_
_entity_poly.entity_id
_entity_poly.type
_entity_poly.pdbx_seq_one_letter_code
_entity_poly.pdbx_strand_id
1 'polypeptide(L)' 'MQHNPIIIPYPLAGSVMAFSTTRHGGVGKGNYAELNINPYCGDAQEAVSANRKALARELG' A
#
# COMPACT_ATOMS: atom_id res chain seq x y z
N MET A 1 -4.25 -4.26 15.61
CA MET A 1 -2.89 -3.73 15.38
C MET A 1 -2.87 -3.16 13.98
N GLN A 2 -2.48 -1.90 13.82
CA GLN A 2 -2.43 -1.26 12.50
C GLN A 2 -1.07 -1.60 11.90
N HIS A 3 -1.05 -2.48 10.90
CA HIS A 3 0.17 -2.85 10.20
C HIS A 3 0.46 -1.81 9.11
N ASN A 4 1.70 -1.35 9.01
CA ASN A 4 2.14 -0.48 7.92
C ASN A 4 2.28 -1.27 6.61
N PRO A 5 2.11 -0.64 5.44
CA PRO A 5 2.32 -1.28 4.15
C PRO A 5 3.70 -1.94 4.07
N ILE A 6 3.75 -3.22 3.74
CA ILE A 6 5.01 -3.92 3.55
C ILE A 6 5.49 -3.68 2.13
N ILE A 7 6.61 -2.97 1.99
CA ILE A 7 7.27 -2.67 0.71
C ILE A 7 8.53 -3.51 0.53
N ILE A 8 8.78 -3.90 -0.73
CA ILE A 8 10.02 -4.56 -1.15
C ILE A 8 10.82 -3.51 -1.95
N PRO A 9 11.88 -2.93 -1.39
CA PRO A 9 12.66 -1.87 -2.05
C PRO A 9 13.69 -2.44 -3.03
N TYR A 10 13.91 -1.70 -4.12
CA TYR A 10 14.94 -1.95 -5.12
C TYR A 10 15.75 -0.65 -5.31
N PRO A 11 16.89 -0.50 -4.62
CA PRO A 11 17.79 0.64 -4.83
C PRO A 11 18.28 0.66 -6.29
N LEU A 12 18.18 1.83 -6.92
CA LEU A 12 18.69 2.06 -8.28
C LEU A 12 19.86 3.05 -8.21
N ALA A 13 20.27 3.59 -9.36
CA ALA A 13 21.39 4.53 -9.41
C ALA A 13 21.04 5.87 -8.74
N GLY A 14 22.03 6.44 -8.02
CA GLY A 14 21.89 7.73 -7.35
C GLY A 14 20.91 7.67 -6.17
N SER A 15 19.98 8.62 -6.13
CA SER A 15 18.94 8.74 -5.09
C SER A 15 17.59 8.17 -5.53
N VAL A 16 17.57 7.29 -6.54
CA VAL A 16 16.35 6.68 -7.08
C VAL A 16 16.14 5.30 -6.45
N MET A 17 14.91 5.02 -6.01
CA MET A 17 14.49 3.72 -5.52
C MET A 17 13.18 3.32 -6.23
N ALA A 18 13.15 2.11 -6.78
CA ALA A 18 11.90 1.45 -7.17
C ALA A 18 11.41 0.61 -6.00
N PHE A 19 10.12 0.31 -5.94
CA PHE A 19 9.56 -0.56 -4.91
C PHE A 19 8.32 -1.30 -5.43
N SER A 20 8.02 -2.43 -4.80
CA SER A 20 6.78 -3.16 -4.97
C SER A 20 6.07 -3.26 -3.62
N THR A 21 4.75 -3.13 -3.59
CA THR A 21 3.94 -3.41 -2.40
C THR A 21 3.61 -4.90 -2.32
N THR A 22 3.42 -5.42 -1.11
CA THR A 22 2.71 -6.70 -0.92
C THR A 22 1.22 -6.48 -0.66
N ARG A 23 0.43 -7.55 -0.51
CA ARG A 23 -0.98 -7.45 -0.10
C ARG A 23 -1.20 -7.09 1.37
N HIS A 24 -0.13 -7.00 2.18
CA HIS A 24 -0.21 -6.89 3.65
C HIS A 24 0.04 -5.47 4.13
N GLY A 25 -0.47 -5.15 5.33
CA GLY A 25 -0.21 -3.84 5.93
C GLY A 25 -1.20 -2.76 5.52
N GLY A 26 -2.42 -3.16 5.17
CA GLY A 26 -3.52 -2.25 4.85
C GLY A 26 -4.73 -2.47 5.74
N VAL A 27 -5.79 -1.70 5.46
CA VAL A 27 -7.05 -1.73 6.23
C VAL A 27 -8.21 -2.37 5.48
N GLY A 28 -7.97 -2.85 4.26
CA GLY A 28 -8.93 -3.55 3.42
C GLY A 28 -9.40 -4.85 4.08
N LYS A 29 -10.61 -5.30 3.71
CA LYS A 29 -11.27 -6.46 4.32
C LYS A 29 -11.74 -7.45 3.26
N GLY A 30 -11.98 -8.69 3.67
CA GLY A 30 -12.49 -9.75 2.79
C GLY A 30 -11.61 -9.93 1.55
N ASN A 31 -12.22 -9.88 0.37
CA ASN A 31 -11.53 -10.06 -0.91
C ASN A 31 -10.46 -8.99 -1.20
N TYR A 32 -10.54 -7.82 -0.56
CA TYR A 32 -9.59 -6.73 -0.71
C TYR A 32 -8.60 -6.65 0.45
N ALA A 33 -8.57 -7.66 1.33
CA ALA A 33 -7.64 -7.69 2.44
C ALA A 33 -6.20 -7.95 1.96
N GLU A 34 -5.21 -7.17 2.40
CA GLU A 34 -5.30 -6.04 3.35
C GLU A 34 -4.99 -4.69 2.66
N LEU A 35 -3.99 -4.65 1.79
CA LEU A 35 -3.49 -3.45 1.14
C LEU A 35 -3.95 -3.36 -0.33
N ASN A 36 -5.23 -3.05 -0.53
CA ASN A 36 -5.71 -2.65 -1.85
C ASN A 36 -5.54 -1.14 -2.09
N ILE A 37 -4.87 -0.77 -3.19
CA ILE A 37 -4.69 0.63 -3.63
C ILE A 37 -5.45 0.96 -4.92
N ASN A 38 -6.17 -0.01 -5.49
CA ASN A 38 -6.94 0.17 -6.71
C ASN A 38 -8.37 0.69 -6.39
N PRO A 39 -8.77 1.88 -6.85
CA PRO A 39 -10.11 2.43 -6.60
C PRO A 39 -11.17 1.87 -7.57
N TYR A 40 -10.77 1.13 -8.61
CA TYR A 40 -11.66 0.65 -9.67
C TYR A 40 -11.82 -0.86 -9.63
N CYS A 41 -12.17 -1.41 -8.46
CA CYS A 41 -12.35 -2.85 -8.27
C CYS A 41 -13.53 -3.23 -7.36
N GLY A 42 -14.34 -2.27 -6.93
CA GLY A 42 -15.50 -2.51 -6.03
C GLY A 42 -15.16 -2.56 -4.54
N ASP A 43 -13.98 -2.08 -4.13
CA ASP A 43 -13.61 -1.92 -2.72
C ASP A 43 -14.15 -0.59 -2.14
N ALA A 44 -14.18 -0.50 -0.81
CA ALA A 44 -14.56 0.72 -0.11
C ALA A 44 -13.55 1.84 -0.40
N GLN A 45 -14.05 2.99 -0.85
CA GLN A 45 -13.23 4.14 -1.23
C GLN A 45 -12.37 4.64 -0.06
N GLU A 46 -12.91 4.59 1.16
CA GLU A 46 -12.23 4.98 2.39
C GLU A 46 -11.04 4.06 2.69
N ALA A 47 -11.19 2.74 2.46
CA ALA A 47 -10.13 1.76 2.68
C ALA A 47 -9.00 1.96 1.66
N VAL A 48 -9.33 2.14 0.38
CA VAL A 48 -8.34 2.43 -0.68
C VAL A 48 -7.61 3.75 -0.40
N SER A 49 -8.33 4.80 0.01
CA SER A 49 -7.73 6.09 0.38
C SER A 49 -6.80 5.95 1.60
N ALA A 50 -7.21 5.22 2.63
CA ALA A 50 -6.37 4.98 3.81
C ALA A 50 -5.10 4.20 3.46
N ASN A 51 -5.20 3.16 2.63
CA ASN A 51 -4.06 2.39 2.15
C ASN A 51 -3.08 3.24 1.34
N ARG A 52 -3.58 4.09 0.43
CA ARG A 52 -2.75 5.02 -0.35
C ARG A 52 -2.02 6.04 0.55
N LYS A 53 -2.71 6.59 1.55
CA LYS A 53 -2.10 7.53 2.53
C LYS A 53 -1.04 6.85 3.38
N ALA A 54 -1.28 5.62 3.80
CA ALA A 54 -0.29 4.84 4.55
C ALA A 54 0.95 4.53 3.69
N LEU A 55 0.75 4.15 2.43
CA LEU A 55 1.84 3.89 1.50
C LEU A 55 2.68 5.13 1.24
N ALA A 56 2.05 6.28 0.99
CA ALA A 56 2.77 7.55 0.83
C ALA A 56 3.63 7.88 2.05
N ARG A 57 3.09 7.68 3.26
CA ARG A 57 3.85 7.91 4.51
C ARG A 57 5.08 7.01 4.64
N GLU A 58 4.98 5.76 4.19
CA GLU A 58 6.09 4.80 4.25
C GLU A 58 7.21 5.14 3.24
N LEU A 59 6.86 5.79 2.12
CA LEU A 59 7.81 6.17 1.08
C LEU A 59 8.54 7.49 1.34
N GLY A 60 8.09 8.27 2.32
CA GLY A 60 8.60 9.61 2.63
C GLY A 60 7.96 10.72 1.80
#